data_AF-A0A534XX23-F1
#
_entry.id   AF-A0A534XX23-F1
#
_cell.length_a   1.000
_cell.length_b   1.000
_cell.length_c   1.000
_cell.angle_alpha   90.00
_cell.angle_beta   90.00
_cell.angle_gamma   90.00
#
_symmetry.space_group_name_H-M   'P 1'
#
loop_
_entity.id
_entity.type
_entity.pdbx_description
1 polymer ?
#
loop_
_entity_poly.entity_id
_entity_poly.type
_entity_poly.pdbx_seq_one_letter_code
_entity_poly.pdbx_strand_id
1 'polypeptide(L)' 'MGDRPSGEYQLFNLRLPVETLSRLHRYRDYLNQTQPGIDANVSMAARMLLFRALDQVEEEMGIRKKAKAGLHDLVRGKK' A
#
# COMPACT_ATOMS: atom_id res chain seq x y z
N MET A 1 -3.91 12.31 -19.04
CA MET A 1 -2.82 12.33 -18.04
C MET A 1 -3.50 12.51 -16.70
N GLY A 2 -3.56 11.47 -15.88
CA GLY A 2 -4.34 11.49 -14.64
C GLY A 2 -3.71 12.41 -13.59
N ASP A 3 -4.55 13.24 -12.98
CA ASP A 3 -4.30 13.96 -11.74
C ASP A 3 -3.58 13.05 -10.75
N ARG A 4 -2.27 13.25 -10.58
CA ARG A 4 -1.62 12.82 -9.36
C ARG A 4 -2.09 13.82 -8.32
N PRO A 5 -2.79 13.41 -7.24
CA PRO A 5 -3.04 14.34 -6.16
C PRO A 5 -1.69 14.90 -5.75
N SER A 6 -1.51 16.21 -5.92
CA SER A 6 -0.40 16.97 -5.34
C SER A 6 -0.65 17.02 -3.83
N GLY A 7 -0.64 15.83 -3.21
CA GLY A 7 -0.86 15.65 -1.80
C GLY A 7 0.33 16.21 -1.05
N GLU A 8 0.05 17.00 -0.02
CA GLU A 8 1.05 17.43 0.93
C GLU A 8 1.67 16.17 1.56
N TYR A 9 2.96 15.94 1.32
CA TYR A 9 3.68 14.82 1.91
C TYR A 9 4.39 15.31 3.18
N GLN A 10 4.08 14.68 4.31
CA GLN A 10 4.79 14.92 5.56
C GLN A 10 5.94 13.91 5.71
N LEU A 11 7.17 14.43 5.89
CA LEU A 11 8.29 13.61 6.33
C LEU A 11 8.14 13.31 7.82
N PHE A 12 8.25 12.05 8.20
CA PHE A 12 8.30 11.63 9.59
C PHE A 12 9.50 10.72 9.82
N ASN A 13 10.18 10.95 10.95
CA ASN A 13 11.34 10.16 11.37
C ASN A 13 10.90 9.15 12.43
N LEU A 14 11.46 7.95 12.35
CA LEU A 14 11.07 6.83 13.19
C LEU A 14 12.31 6.07 13.66
N ARG A 15 12.30 5.66 14.93
CA ARG A 15 13.33 4.76 15.49
C ARG A 15 12.77 3.36 15.47
N LEU A 16 13.50 2.44 14.85
CA LEU A 16 13.12 1.03 14.76
C LEU A 16 14.23 0.15 15.36
N PRO A 17 13.87 -1.01 15.92
CA PRO A 17 14.84 -2.07 16.16
C PRO A 17 15.58 -2.42 14.88
N VAL A 18 16.87 -2.75 14.99
CA VAL A 18 17.72 -3.12 13.85
C VAL A 18 17.11 -4.28 13.06
N GLU A 19 16.55 -5.26 13.76
CA GLU A 19 15.88 -6.41 13.14
C GLU A 19 14.70 -5.99 12.25
N THR A 20 13.91 -5.01 12.67
CA THR A 20 12.79 -4.47 11.88
C THR A 20 13.30 -3.81 10.61
N LEU A 21 14.41 -3.08 10.67
CA LEU A 21 15.05 -2.50 9.49
C LEU A 21 15.53 -3.60 8.53
N SER A 22 16.15 -4.67 9.04
CA SER A 22 16.56 -5.82 8.21
C SER A 22 15.37 -6.49 7.52
N ARG A 23 14.21 -6.59 8.19
CA ARG A 23 12.97 -7.09 7.58
C ARG A 23 12.47 -6.19 6.45
N LEU A 24 12.55 -4.87 6.60
CA LEU A 24 12.20 -3.92 5.54
C LEU A 24 13.10 -4.08 4.31
N HIS A 25 14.40 -4.26 4.50
CA HIS A 25 15.33 -4.51 3.38
C HIS A 25 14.99 -5.80 2.62
N ARG A 26 14.68 -6.89 3.34
CA ARG A 26 14.24 -8.14 2.69
C ARG A 26 12.97 -7.95 1.87
N TYR A 27 12.01 -7.16 2.37
CA TYR A 27 10.79 -6.87 1.62
C TYR A 27 11.04 -6.01 0.38
N ARG A 28 11.91 -4.99 0.48
CA ARG A 28 12.41 -4.23 -0.68
C ARG A 28 13.00 -5.16 -1.74
N ASP A 29 13.85 -6.09 -1.34
CA ASP A 29 14.51 -7.01 -2.28
C ASP A 29 13.50 -7.93 -2.95
N TYR A 30 12.56 -8.46 -2.18
CA TYR A 30 11.44 -9.22 -2.71
C TYR A 30 10.62 -8.43 -3.74
N LEU A 31 10.33 -7.15 -3.48
CA LEU A 31 9.61 -6.29 -4.41
C LEU A 31 10.38 -6.15 -5.74
N ASN A 32 11.68 -5.88 -5.68
CA ASN A 32 12.52 -5.75 -6.87
C ASN A 32 12.71 -7.06 -7.64
N GLN A 33 12.65 -8.21 -6.96
CA GLN A 33 12.71 -9.53 -7.59
C GLN A 33 11.40 -9.90 -8.28
N THR A 34 10.26 -9.59 -7.66
CA THR A 34 8.93 -10.03 -8.14
C THR A 34 8.27 -9.07 -9.10
N GLN A 35 8.65 -7.80 -9.07
CA GLN A 35 8.11 -6.75 -9.93
C GLN A 35 9.27 -6.04 -10.63
N PRO A 36 9.81 -6.63 -11.71
CA PRO A 36 10.91 -6.00 -12.45
C PRO A 36 10.47 -4.62 -12.98
N GLY A 37 11.31 -3.62 -12.76
CA GLY A 37 11.10 -2.25 -13.25
C GLY A 37 10.55 -1.24 -12.23
N ILE A 38 10.21 -1.65 -11.00
CA ILE A 38 9.72 -0.70 -9.98
C ILE A 38 10.84 0.01 -9.21
N ASP A 39 12.06 -0.53 -9.24
CA ASP A 39 13.24 -0.04 -8.49
C ASP A 39 12.90 0.47 -7.08
N ALA A 40 12.27 -0.40 -6.30
CA ALA A 40 11.77 -0.10 -4.97
C ALA A 40 12.93 0.25 -4.02
N ASN A 41 12.81 1.40 -3.37
CA ASN A 41 13.66 1.78 -2.25
C ASN A 41 13.00 1.44 -0.89
N VAL A 42 13.78 1.57 0.19
CA VAL A 42 13.32 1.23 1.55
C VAL A 42 12.12 2.08 1.98
N SER A 43 12.08 3.36 1.58
CA SER A 43 10.97 4.26 1.92
C SER A 43 9.68 3.84 1.23
N MET A 44 9.75 3.39 -0.03
CA MET A 44 8.62 2.83 -0.77
C MET A 44 8.14 1.53 -0.13
N ALA A 45 9.05 0.60 0.17
CA ALA A 45 8.74 -0.65 0.85
C ALA A 45 8.05 -0.42 2.21
N ALA A 46 8.56 0.53 2.99
CA ALA A 46 7.97 0.93 4.27
C ALA A 46 6.56 1.54 4.09
N ARG A 47 6.38 2.43 3.11
CA ARG A 47 5.06 3.02 2.79
C ARG A 47 4.04 1.97 2.38
N MET A 48 4.41 1.01 1.53
CA MET A 48 3.52 -0.06 1.10
C MET A 48 3.08 -0.93 2.28
N LEU A 49 4.00 -1.31 3.16
CA LEU A 49 3.67 -2.07 4.36
C LEU A 49 2.81 -1.26 5.34
N LEU A 50 3.11 0.03 5.50
CA LEU A 50 2.34 0.92 6.36
C LEU A 50 0.89 1.03 5.88
N PHE A 51 0.65 1.28 4.60
CA PHE A 51 -0.70 1.33 4.06
C PHE A 51 -1.43 0.00 4.22
N ARG A 52 -0.76 -1.13 3.94
CA ARG A 52 -1.37 -2.45 4.16
C ARG A 52 -1.76 -2.69 5.62
N ALA A 53 -0.91 -2.26 6.56
CA ALA A 53 -1.20 -2.37 8.00
C ALA A 53 -2.34 -1.44 8.42
N LEU A 54 -2.35 -0.20 7.94
CA LEU A 54 -3.44 0.75 8.20
C LEU A 54 -4.77 0.24 7.68
N ASP A 55 -4.80 -0.27 6.43
CA ASP A 55 -5.97 -0.88 5.84
C ASP A 55 -6.55 -2.01 6.70
N GLN A 56 -5.67 -2.87 7.23
CA GLN A 56 -6.05 -3.97 8.11
C GLN A 56 -6.62 -3.45 9.44
N VAL A 57 -5.95 -2.47 10.08
CA VAL A 57 -6.42 -1.89 11.33
C VAL A 57 -7.75 -1.15 11.14
N GLU A 58 -7.93 -0.44 10.03
CA GLU A 58 -9.22 0.21 9.69
C GLU A 58 -10.35 -0.79 9.49
N GLU A 59 -10.06 -1.97 8.94
CA GLU A 59 -11.03 -3.07 8.84
C GLU A 59 -11.37 -3.63 10.23
N GLU A 60 -10.37 -3.86 11.08
CA GLU A 60 -10.54 -4.32 12.47
C GLU A 60 -11.34 -3.33 13.32
N MET A 61 -11.14 -2.02 13.11
CA MET A 61 -11.90 -0.95 13.77
C MET A 61 -13.31 -0.76 13.20
N GLY A 62 -13.68 -1.48 12.14
CA GLY A 62 -14.99 -1.34 11.48
C GLY A 62 -15.17 -0.02 10.71
N ILE A 63 -14.08 0.70 10.43
CA ILE A 63 -14.09 1.97 9.69
C ILE A 63 -14.27 1.69 8.20
N ARG A 64 -13.67 0.61 7.68
CA ARG A 64 -13.91 0.14 6.31
C ARG A 64 -15.17 -0.72 6.22
N LYS A 65 -16.28 -0.12 5.78
CA LYS A 65 -17.38 -0.88 5.20
C LYS A 65 -16.85 -1.53 3.92
N LYS A 66 -16.86 -2.88 3.85
CA LYS A 66 -16.60 -3.65 2.63
C LYS A 66 -17.19 -2.90 1.43
N ALA A 67 -16.34 -2.43 0.52
CA ALA A 67 -16.82 -1.96 -0.76
C ALA A 67 -17.49 -3.14 -1.46
N LYS A 68 -18.82 -3.26 -1.33
CA LYS A 68 -19.64 -4.04 -2.27
C LYS A 68 -19.58 -3.30 -3.60
N ALA A 69 -18.48 -3.48 -4.31
CA ALA A 69 -18.39 -3.19 -5.73
C ALA A 69 -17.86 -4.47 -6.40
N GLY A 70 -18.59 -5.56 -6.19
CA GLY A 70 -18.50 -6.71 -7.07
C GLY A 70 -18.99 -6.25 -8.43
N LEU A 71 -18.05 -6.25 -9.38
CA LEU A 71 -18.07 -6.06 -10.84
C LEU A 71 -19.25 -6.69 -11.64
N HIS A 72 -20.35 -7.10 -11.00
CA HIS A 72 -21.45 -7.84 -11.61
C HIS A 72 -22.66 -6.96 -12.01
N ASP A 73 -22.73 -5.70 -11.56
CA ASP A 73 -23.83 -4.77 -11.92
C ASP A 73 -23.58 -3.94 -13.18
N LEU A 74 -22.36 -3.97 -13.75
CA LEU A 74 -22.03 -3.23 -14.98
C LEU A 74 -22.32 -4.00 -16.28
N VAL A 75 -22.71 -5.27 -16.22
CA VAL A 75 -22.92 -6.12 -17.41
C VAL A 75 -24.39 -6.38 -17.72
N ARG A 76 -25.34 -5.99 -16.85
CA ARG A 76 -26.78 -6.23 -17.07
C ARG A 76 -27.59 -4.98 -17.43
N GLY A 77 -26.98 -4.09 -18.21
CA GLY A 77 -27.57 -2.81 -18.64
C GLY A 77 -27.53 -2.59 -20.16
N LYS A 78 -27.78 -3.62 -20.97
CA LYS A 78 -28.21 -3.45 -22.37
C LYS A 78 -29.37 -4.41 -22.63
N LYS A 79 -30.57 -3.89 -22.43
CA LYS A 79 -31.77 -4.33 -23.15
C LYS A 79 -31.84 -3.51 -24.44
#